data_AF-A0A3S8RMB9-F1
#
_entry.id   AF-A0A3S8RMB9-F1
#
_cell.length_a   1.000
_cell.length_b   1.000
_cell.length_c   1.000
_cell.angle_alpha   90.00
_cell.angle_beta   90.00
_cell.angle_gamma   90.00
#
_symmetry.space_group_name_H-M   'P 1'
#
loop_
_entity.id
_entity.type
_entity.pdbx_description
1 polymer ?
#
loop_
_entity_poly.entity_id
_entity_poly.type
_entity_poly.pdbx_seq_one_letter_code
_entity_poly.pdbx_strand_id
1 'polypeptide(L)'
;MQQRHCDELMRVGNELKRALENALATMDGASNWGLLDLLSGNYYMTFTKYHIIESAEANLAHVKDLARQFECELEAFDQSNPRTLDTTPFHTISHYFFDHLYVDFLIQGNITEAKEALKEMIRCTENILRTVNAQS
;
A
#
# COMPACT_ATOMS: atom_id res chain seq x y z
N MET A 1 -0.57 -21.39 -19.57
CA MET A 1 -0.28 -21.20 -18.12
C MET A 1 0.49 -19.90 -17.90
N GLN A 2 1.63 -19.71 -18.57
CA GLN A 2 2.44 -18.48 -18.47
C GLN A 2 1.66 -17.16 -18.72
N GLN A 3 0.88 -17.12 -19.81
CA GLN A 3 0.09 -15.92 -20.16
C GLN A 3 -1.01 -15.61 -19.13
N ARG A 4 -1.57 -16.65 -18.49
CA ARG A 4 -2.59 -16.49 -17.45
C ARG A 4 -2.01 -15.77 -16.22
N HIS A 5 -0.85 -16.20 -15.73
CA HIS A 5 -0.21 -15.58 -14.57
C HIS A 5 0.22 -14.13 -14.87
N CYS A 6 0.64 -13.85 -16.10
CA CYS A 6 0.91 -12.47 -16.53
C CYS A 6 -0.36 -11.61 -16.48
N ASP A 7 -1.47 -12.10 -17.05
CA ASP A 7 -2.75 -11.38 -17.05
C ASP A 7 -3.30 -11.17 -15.63
N GLU A 8 -3.24 -12.19 -14.78
CA GLU A 8 -3.66 -12.14 -13.37
C GLU A 8 -2.77 -11.15 -12.58
N LEU A 9 -1.45 -11.20 -12.75
CA LEU A 9 -0.50 -10.27 -12.13
C LEU A 9 -0.74 -8.82 -12.55
N MET A 10 -0.93 -8.58 -13.85
CA MET A 10 -1.24 -7.24 -14.37
C MET A 10 -2.58 -6.74 -13.83
N ARG A 11 -3.60 -7.59 -13.74
CA ARG A 11 -4.91 -7.23 -13.18
C ARG A 11 -4.77 -6.85 -11.69
N VAL A 12 -4.22 -7.75 -10.88
CA VAL A 12 -4.09 -7.55 -9.43
C VAL A 12 -3.18 -6.36 -9.11
N GLY A 13 -2.06 -6.18 -9.82
CA GLY A 13 -1.18 -5.04 -9.59
C GLY A 13 -1.80 -3.69 -9.96
N ASN A 14 -2.62 -3.62 -11.01
CA ASN A 14 -3.36 -2.40 -11.33
C ASN A 14 -4.48 -2.11 -10.30
N GLU A 15 -5.15 -3.15 -9.80
CA GLU A 15 -6.11 -3.03 -8.68
C GLU A 15 -5.41 -2.52 -7.42
N LEU A 16 -4.26 -3.11 -7.06
CA LEU A 16 -3.43 -2.71 -5.93
C LEU A 16 -2.97 -1.26 -6.03
N LYS A 17 -2.45 -0.84 -7.19
CA LYS A 17 -2.03 0.55 -7.43
C LYS A 17 -3.16 1.54 -7.16
N ARG A 18 -4.35 1.26 -7.69
CA ARG A 18 -5.53 2.13 -7.50
C ARG A 18 -5.98 2.16 -6.04
N ALA A 19 -5.94 1.03 -5.34
CA ALA A 19 -6.26 0.96 -3.92
C ALA A 19 -5.27 1.76 -3.08
N LEU A 20 -3.96 1.65 -3.37
CA LEU A 20 -2.90 2.43 -2.73
C LEU A 20 -3.09 3.94 -2.95
N GLU A 21 -3.39 4.35 -4.19
CA GLU A 21 -3.66 5.76 -4.54
C GLU A 21 -4.88 6.30 -3.80
N ASN A 22 -5.96 5.51 -3.69
CA ASN A 22 -7.15 5.88 -2.93
C ASN A 22 -6.87 6.01 -1.43
N ALA A 23 -6.10 5.08 -0.85
CA ALA A 23 -5.68 5.13 0.55
C ALA A 23 -4.83 6.38 0.81
N LEU A 24 -3.85 6.65 -0.06
CA LEU A 24 -3.01 7.84 0.01
C LEU A 24 -3.83 9.13 -0.11
N ALA A 25 -4.78 9.20 -1.04
CA ALA A 25 -5.67 10.35 -1.21
C ALA A 25 -6.56 10.59 0.02
N THR A 26 -7.06 9.52 0.64
CA THR A 26 -7.83 9.60 1.91
C THR A 26 -6.98 10.18 3.04
N MET A 27 -5.71 9.78 3.10
CA MET A 27 -4.73 10.30 4.06
C MET A 27 -4.23 11.72 3.72
N ASP A 28 -4.19 12.11 2.44
CA ASP A 28 -3.85 13.47 1.98
C ASP A 28 -4.98 14.46 2.24
N GLY A 29 -6.24 14.04 2.10
CA GLY A 29 -7.42 14.83 2.48
C GLY A 29 -7.44 15.20 3.96
N ALA A 30 -6.64 14.52 4.78
CA ALA A 30 -6.39 14.83 6.18
C ALA A 30 -5.30 15.90 6.41
N SER A 31 -4.83 16.58 5.34
CA SER A 31 -3.82 17.65 5.37
C SER A 31 -4.25 18.83 6.25
N ASN A 32 -4.09 18.68 7.57
CA ASN A 32 -3.63 19.66 8.56
C ASN A 32 -3.52 19.09 10.00
N TRP A 33 -3.57 17.77 10.20
CA TRP A 33 -3.68 17.21 11.55
C TRP A 33 -2.39 17.27 12.37
N GLY A 34 -1.23 17.24 11.72
CA GLY A 34 0.07 17.31 12.39
C GLY A 34 0.41 18.66 13.01
N LEU A 35 -0.24 19.76 12.57
CA LEU A 35 -0.02 21.11 13.11
C LEU A 35 -0.94 21.44 14.29
N LEU A 36 -2.06 20.73 14.43
CA LEU A 36 -3.04 20.91 15.52
C LEU A 36 -2.65 20.12 16.78
N ASP A 37 -2.06 18.92 16.65
CA ASP A 37 -1.71 18.06 17.80
C ASP A 37 -0.39 18.46 18.49
N LEU A 38 0.52 19.16 17.79
CA LEU A 38 1.80 19.64 18.38
C LEU A 38 1.63 20.81 19.38
N LEU A 39 0.47 21.46 19.42
CA LEU A 39 0.25 22.65 20.26
C LEU A 39 -0.72 22.45 21.44
N SER A 40 -1.38 21.29 21.57
CA SER A 40 -2.49 21.14 22.54
C SER A 40 -2.21 20.24 23.75
N GLY A 41 -1.16 19.40 23.71
CA GLY A 41 -0.75 18.57 24.86
C GLY A 41 -1.83 17.62 25.41
N ASN A 42 -2.96 17.43 24.71
CA ASN A 42 -4.10 16.66 25.18
C ASN A 42 -4.64 15.72 24.09
N TYR A 43 -4.58 14.43 24.37
CA TYR A 43 -4.98 13.30 23.51
C TYR A 43 -6.51 13.14 23.40
N TYR A 44 -7.22 14.07 22.76
CA TYR A 44 -8.63 13.84 22.41
C TYR A 44 -8.79 13.60 20.91
N MET A 45 -9.23 12.39 20.55
CA MET A 45 -9.69 12.09 19.19
C MET A 45 -10.99 12.88 18.92
N THR A 46 -10.87 13.99 18.21
CA THR A 46 -12.03 14.74 17.70
C THR A 46 -12.88 13.83 16.78
N PHE A 47 -14.19 14.03 16.68
CA PHE A 47 -15.10 13.25 15.82
C PHE A 47 -14.64 13.18 14.34
N THR A 48 -14.10 14.27 13.81
CA THR A 48 -13.48 14.31 12.48
C THR A 48 -12.26 13.37 12.39
N LYS A 49 -11.54 13.20 13.51
CA LYS A 49 -10.37 12.31 13.59
C LYS A 49 -10.73 10.85 13.45
N TYR A 50 -11.79 10.47 14.14
CA TYR A 50 -12.33 9.13 14.08
C TYR A 50 -12.73 8.72 12.65
N HIS A 51 -13.49 9.56 11.94
CA HIS A 51 -14.01 9.20 10.61
C HIS A 51 -12.94 9.05 9.52
N ILE A 52 -11.86 9.82 9.57
CA ILE A 52 -10.77 9.65 8.60
C ILE A 52 -9.99 8.37 8.90
N ILE A 53 -9.74 8.05 10.17
CA ILE A 53 -9.08 6.79 10.54
C ILE A 53 -9.94 5.61 10.10
N GLU A 54 -11.24 5.64 10.37
CA GLU A 54 -12.21 4.63 9.92
C GLU A 54 -12.21 4.47 8.38
N SER A 55 -12.25 5.58 7.64
CA SER A 55 -12.21 5.55 6.18
C SER A 55 -10.87 5.06 5.63
N ALA A 56 -9.76 5.42 6.27
CA ALA A 56 -8.43 4.97 5.89
C ALA A 56 -8.24 3.48 6.23
N GLU A 57 -8.76 3.02 7.37
CA GLU A 57 -8.72 1.61 7.77
C GLU A 57 -9.41 0.72 6.73
N ALA A 58 -10.61 1.10 6.27
CA ALA A 58 -11.31 0.35 5.23
C ALA A 58 -10.50 0.25 3.92
N ASN A 59 -9.89 1.36 3.50
CA ASN A 59 -9.03 1.38 2.31
C ASN A 59 -7.76 0.55 2.50
N LEU A 60 -7.11 0.64 3.67
CA LEU A 60 -5.86 -0.05 3.97
C LEU A 60 -6.08 -1.56 4.17
N ALA A 61 -7.22 -1.99 4.71
CA ALA A 61 -7.59 -3.39 4.75
C ALA A 61 -7.71 -3.98 3.34
N HIS A 62 -8.33 -3.23 2.41
CA HIS A 62 -8.40 -3.63 1.02
C HIS A 62 -7.01 -3.67 0.34
N VAL A 63 -6.15 -2.68 0.61
CA VAL A 63 -4.75 -2.69 0.14
C VAL A 63 -4.01 -3.92 0.67
N LYS A 64 -4.21 -4.31 1.94
CA LYS A 64 -3.58 -5.50 2.52
C LYS A 64 -3.93 -6.77 1.77
N ASP A 65 -5.22 -6.96 1.48
CA ASP A 65 -5.68 -8.14 0.76
C ASP A 65 -5.14 -8.19 -0.67
N LEU A 66 -5.06 -7.03 -1.34
CA LEU A 66 -4.49 -6.92 -2.69
C LEU A 66 -2.98 -7.07 -2.71
N ALA A 67 -2.26 -6.55 -1.72
CA ALA A 67 -0.81 -6.69 -1.60
C ALA A 67 -0.41 -8.16 -1.44
N ARG A 68 -1.13 -8.90 -0.58
CA ARG A 68 -0.92 -10.35 -0.42
C ARG A 68 -1.22 -11.12 -1.70
N GLN A 69 -2.33 -10.79 -2.39
CA GLN A 69 -2.65 -11.40 -3.68
C GLN A 69 -1.57 -11.10 -4.73
N PHE A 70 -1.08 -9.86 -4.77
CA PHE A 70 -0.03 -9.45 -5.69
C PHE A 70 1.27 -10.21 -5.43
N GLU A 71 1.68 -10.41 -4.18
CA GLU A 71 2.83 -11.24 -3.82
C GLU A 71 2.67 -12.68 -4.30
N CYS A 72 1.51 -13.31 -4.10
CA CYS A 72 1.25 -14.66 -4.59
C CYS A 72 1.32 -14.76 -6.13
N GLU A 73 0.74 -13.80 -6.85
CA GLU A 73 0.80 -13.79 -8.32
C GLU A 73 2.21 -13.48 -8.84
N LEU A 74 2.99 -12.68 -8.11
CA LEU A 74 4.39 -12.44 -8.43
C LEU A 74 5.22 -13.70 -8.30
N GLU A 75 5.05 -14.45 -7.21
CA GLU A 75 5.73 -15.74 -7.02
C GLU A 75 5.32 -16.75 -8.10
N ALA A 76 4.04 -16.83 -8.45
CA ALA A 76 3.56 -17.70 -9.51
C ALA A 76 4.13 -17.30 -10.89
N PHE A 77 4.21 -16.01 -11.18
CA PHE A 77 4.81 -15.49 -12.40
C PHE A 77 6.31 -15.82 -12.46
N ASP A 78 7.08 -15.56 -11.41
CA ASP A 78 8.52 -15.82 -11.32
C ASP A 78 8.84 -17.32 -11.49
N GLN A 79 8.06 -18.20 -10.84
CA GLN A 79 8.17 -19.65 -11.03
C GLN A 79 7.92 -20.08 -12.48
N SER A 80 6.99 -19.40 -13.18
CA SER A 80 6.65 -19.70 -14.58
C SER A 80 7.59 -19.05 -15.59
N ASN A 81 8.38 -18.05 -15.18
CA ASN A 81 9.27 -17.27 -16.03
C ASN A 81 10.52 -16.86 -15.20
N PRO A 82 11.56 -17.71 -15.13
CA PRO A 82 12.72 -17.52 -14.25
C PRO A 82 13.68 -16.44 -14.79
N ARG A 83 13.16 -15.25 -15.08
CA ARG A 83 13.92 -14.02 -15.27
C ARG A 83 14.00 -13.31 -13.93
N THR A 84 15.14 -12.72 -13.61
CA THR A 84 15.34 -11.96 -12.37
C THR A 84 14.48 -10.70 -12.34
N LEU A 85 13.23 -10.84 -11.90
CA LEU A 85 12.39 -9.74 -11.44
C LEU A 85 12.75 -9.49 -9.97
N ASP A 86 13.29 -8.32 -9.66
CA ASP A 86 13.56 -7.96 -8.26
C ASP A 86 12.26 -7.54 -7.56
N THR A 87 11.67 -8.46 -6.81
CA THR A 87 10.46 -8.24 -6.00
C THR A 87 10.78 -7.90 -4.54
N THR A 88 12.06 -8.00 -4.14
CA THR A 88 12.54 -7.74 -2.78
C THR A 88 12.10 -6.38 -2.25
N PRO A 89 12.16 -5.28 -3.03
CA PRO A 89 11.73 -3.97 -2.56
C PRO A 89 10.25 -3.95 -2.16
N PHE A 90 9.36 -4.51 -3.00
CA PHE A 90 7.93 -4.56 -2.72
C PHE A 90 7.64 -5.37 -1.45
N HIS A 91 8.21 -6.58 -1.35
CA HIS A 91 8.02 -7.45 -0.19
C HIS A 91 8.51 -6.78 1.11
N THR A 92 9.64 -6.08 1.05
CA THR A 92 10.22 -5.39 2.21
C THR A 92 9.32 -4.27 2.70
N ILE A 93 8.86 -3.40 1.79
CA ILE A 93 8.02 -2.25 2.17
C ILE A 93 6.61 -2.70 2.57
N SER A 94 6.05 -3.71 1.93
CA SER A 94 4.75 -4.31 2.24
C SER A 94 4.73 -4.83 3.69
N HIS A 95 5.70 -5.67 4.06
CA HIS A 95 5.79 -6.20 5.42
C HIS A 95 6.07 -5.11 6.46
N TYR A 96 7.04 -4.22 6.20
CA TYR A 96 7.32 -3.11 7.11
C TYR A 96 6.06 -2.25 7.36
N PHE A 97 5.28 -1.98 6.31
CA PHE A 97 4.04 -1.24 6.44
C PHE A 97 3.00 -2.00 7.29
N PHE A 98 2.68 -3.25 6.94
CA PHE A 98 1.58 -3.97 7.59
C PHE A 98 1.91 -4.46 9.01
N ASP A 99 3.18 -4.72 9.32
CA ASP A 99 3.61 -5.22 10.62
C ASP A 99 3.84 -4.08 11.64
N HIS A 100 4.18 -2.88 11.16
CA HIS A 100 4.55 -1.76 12.02
C HIS A 100 3.68 -0.52 11.77
N LEU A 101 3.80 0.10 10.59
CA LEU A 101 3.20 1.41 10.32
C LEU A 101 1.67 1.39 10.31
N TYR A 102 1.06 0.29 9.88
CA TYR A 102 -0.39 0.14 9.84
C TYR A 102 -1.01 0.27 11.23
N VAL A 103 -0.45 -0.43 12.22
CA VAL A 103 -0.94 -0.41 13.60
C VAL A 103 -0.63 0.95 14.25
N ASP A 104 0.56 1.51 14.02
CA ASP A 104 0.92 2.83 14.54
C ASP A 104 0.02 3.93 13.96
N PHE A 105 -0.34 3.84 12.68
CA PHE A 105 -1.32 4.74 12.08
C PHE A 105 -2.69 4.63 12.76
N LEU A 106 -3.21 3.41 12.94
CA LEU A 106 -4.53 3.20 13.54
C LEU A 106 -4.60 3.64 15.02
N ILE A 107 -3.54 3.37 15.79
CA ILE A 107 -3.52 3.65 17.24
C ILE A 107 -3.07 5.07 17.54
N GLN A 108 -2.01 5.54 16.87
CA GLN A 108 -1.34 6.80 17.20
C GLN A 108 -1.69 7.94 16.23
N GLY A 109 -2.26 7.62 15.06
CA GLY A 109 -2.55 8.61 14.02
C GLY A 109 -1.30 9.10 13.29
N ASN A 110 -0.18 8.36 13.35
CA ASN A 110 1.05 8.71 12.62
C ASN A 110 0.84 8.51 11.12
N ILE A 111 0.49 9.60 10.44
CA ILE A 111 0.09 9.58 9.03
C ILE A 111 1.28 9.76 8.07
N THR A 112 2.37 10.37 8.53
CA THR A 112 3.48 10.76 7.65
C THR A 112 4.23 9.53 7.14
N GLU A 113 4.69 8.66 8.04
CA GLU A 113 5.44 7.46 7.67
C GLU A 113 4.58 6.47 6.89
N ALA A 114 3.32 6.30 7.29
CA ALA A 114 2.36 5.49 6.57
C ALA A 114 2.20 5.95 5.12
N LYS A 115 2.06 7.26 4.88
CA LYS A 115 1.95 7.81 3.52
C LYS A 115 3.21 7.61 2.68
N GLU A 116 4.40 7.78 3.27
CA GLU A 116 5.65 7.54 2.55
C GLU A 116 5.80 6.07 2.15
N ALA A 117 5.43 5.14 3.04
CA ALA A 117 5.41 3.72 2.71
C ALA A 117 4.40 3.37 1.61
N LEU A 118 3.19 3.94 1.63
CA LEU A 118 2.21 3.76 0.55
C LEU A 118 2.74 4.28 -0.80
N LYS A 119 3.41 5.43 -0.82
CA LYS A 119 4.04 5.97 -2.04
C LYS A 119 5.12 5.03 -2.58
N GLU A 120 5.90 4.43 -1.68
CA GLU A 120 6.95 3.49 -2.08
C GLU A 120 6.36 2.18 -2.59
N MET A 121 5.30 1.65 -1.96
CA MET A 121 4.53 0.52 -2.48
C MET A 121 3.99 0.78 -3.90
N ILE A 122 3.47 1.99 -4.17
CA ILE A 122 3.03 2.40 -5.51
C ILE A 122 4.19 2.34 -6.49
N ARG A 123 5.34 2.92 -6.15
CA ARG A 123 6.54 2.92 -7.01
C ARG A 123 7.02 1.51 -7.31
N CYS A 124 7.11 0.65 -6.29
CA CYS A 124 7.49 -0.75 -6.48
C CYS A 124 6.50 -1.48 -7.40
N THR A 125 5.20 -1.31 -7.16
CA THR A 125 4.13 -1.91 -7.99
C THR A 125 4.25 -1.47 -9.44
N GLU A 126 4.41 -0.16 -9.69
CA GLU A 126 4.59 0.36 -11.04
C GLU A 126 5.83 -0.18 -11.73
N ASN A 127 6.96 -0.27 -11.02
CA ASN A 127 8.21 -0.79 -11.58
C ASN A 127 8.07 -2.25 -11.99
N ILE A 128 7.42 -3.05 -11.14
CA ILE A 128 7.13 -4.46 -11.42
C ILE A 128 6.22 -4.59 -12.64
N LEU A 129 5.10 -3.86 -12.69
CA LEU A 129 4.16 -3.91 -13.82
C LEU A 129 4.81 -3.48 -15.13
N ARG A 130 5.64 -2.41 -15.12
CA ARG A 130 6.40 -1.99 -16.30
C ARG A 130 7.37 -3.07 -16.77
N THR A 131 8.04 -3.74 -15.84
CA THR A 131 9.01 -4.80 -16.14
C THR A 131 8.31 -6.02 -16.75
N VAL A 132 7.20 -6.46 -16.17
CA VAL A 132 6.38 -7.58 -16.69
C VAL A 132 5.84 -7.26 -18.08
N ASN A 133 5.30 -6.05 -18.28
CA ASN A 133 4.74 -5.63 -19.56
C ASN A 133 5.82 -5.49 -20.66
N ALA A 134 7.06 -5.13 -20.32
CA ALA A 134 8.17 -5.08 -21.28
C ALA A 134 8.70 -6.48 -21.68
N GLN A 135 8.33 -7.52 -20.92
CA GLN A 135 8.76 -8.90 -21.15
C GLN A 135 7.70 -9.76 -21.85
N SER A 136 6.47 -9.24 -21.94
CA SER A 136 5.32 -9.86 -22.61
C SER A 136 5.34 -9.58 -24.12
#